data_AF-A0A9P8LVA8-F1
#
_entry.id   AF-A0A9P8LVA8-F1
#
_cell.length_a   1.000
_cell.length_b   1.000
_cell.length_c   1.000
_cell.angle_alpha   90.00
_cell.angle_beta   90.00
_cell.angle_gamma   90.00
#
_symmetry.space_group_name_H-M   'P 1'
#
loop_
_entity.id
_entity.type
_entity.pdbx_description
1 polymer ?
#
loop_
_entity_poly.entity_id
_entity_poly.type
_entity_poly.pdbx_seq_one_letter_code
_entity_poly.pdbx_strand_id
1 'polypeptide(L)'
;MLAVLFNRTQLIPTIISQIQCLQLGYDPEPFFVAIYQQNYQVVESFIKSDSSFAVLTYNHQTPLTLAVEIFKKSIFCLILEYTNLQDYLEEALELSIIDNKYEAVILLLPKIQFIKNESALQFAIRNHRHQFYSVFKEQADLFDLLQTSFLYKNIQALQFFKCFNLIETAKLGWYEGCKAIIENDSLQLDLLDQYGNSALFYATKTGSINTINLLLKQVNKCKQSQAITQSLQYDYVFKLLYPFEKTELLNDLQAILKIVKFNETIFKYIMQDLILYKNNYTQLSTRILSTVSCSEVACITLLNADQSNEFGFCGQLGCNLRQKLNMYESLLQDKTYYDIFGRNCEQFQDLGYLLSYHWQLYIVQ
;
A
#
# COMPACT_ATOMS: atom_id res chain seq x y z
N MET A 1 -41.00 31.50 5.83
CA MET A 1 -40.06 31.18 6.93
C MET A 1 -40.76 30.71 8.21
N LEU A 2 -41.63 31.50 8.85
CA LEU A 2 -42.33 31.09 10.09
C LEU A 2 -43.10 29.75 9.97
N ALA A 3 -43.78 29.50 8.86
CA ALA A 3 -44.48 28.24 8.63
C ALA A 3 -43.54 27.01 8.64
N VAL A 4 -42.31 27.17 8.13
CA VAL A 4 -41.26 26.14 8.18
C VAL A 4 -40.76 25.96 9.60
N LEU A 5 -40.41 27.07 10.27
CA LEU A 5 -39.93 27.09 11.66
C LEU A 5 -40.89 26.39 12.64
N PHE A 6 -42.20 26.54 12.43
CA PHE A 6 -43.24 25.92 13.25
C PHE A 6 -43.81 24.61 12.67
N ASN A 7 -43.17 24.03 11.65
CA ASN A 7 -43.57 22.76 11.02
C ASN A 7 -45.05 22.72 10.59
N ARG A 8 -45.56 23.81 10.02
CA ARG A 8 -46.95 23.90 9.52
C ARG A 8 -47.03 23.43 8.07
N THR A 9 -46.74 22.16 7.82
CA THR A 9 -46.68 21.52 6.49
C THR A 9 -47.90 21.83 5.61
N GLN A 10 -49.10 21.82 6.19
CA GLN A 10 -50.36 22.09 5.47
C GLN A 10 -50.45 23.50 4.87
N LEU A 11 -49.74 24.48 5.43
CA LEU A 11 -49.76 25.86 4.94
C LEU A 11 -48.74 26.09 3.82
N ILE A 12 -47.79 25.19 3.64
CA ILE A 12 -46.64 25.39 2.76
C ILE A 12 -47.05 25.47 1.28
N PRO A 13 -47.89 24.57 0.73
CA PRO A 13 -48.33 24.69 -0.66
C PRO A 13 -49.06 26.01 -0.93
N THR A 14 -49.96 26.41 -0.03
CA THR A 14 -50.70 27.68 -0.14
C THR A 14 -49.76 28.87 -0.13
N ILE A 15 -48.79 28.88 0.80
CA ILE A 15 -47.81 29.96 0.91
C ILE A 15 -46.91 30.01 -0.32
N ILE A 16 -46.42 28.88 -0.83
CA ILE A 16 -45.56 28.83 -2.02
C ILE A 16 -46.30 29.38 -3.23
N SER A 17 -47.56 28.99 -3.44
CA SER A 17 -48.39 29.49 -4.54
C SER A 17 -48.57 31.01 -4.52
N GLN A 18 -48.51 31.62 -3.33
CA GLN A 18 -48.61 33.07 -3.15
C GLN A 18 -47.25 33.77 -3.24
N ILE A 19 -46.16 33.09 -2.85
CA ILE A 19 -44.79 33.65 -2.83
C ILE A 19 -44.10 33.57 -4.19
N GLN A 20 -44.49 32.67 -5.11
CA GLN A 20 -43.93 32.64 -6.47
C GLN A 20 -44.02 34.00 -7.20
N CYS A 21 -44.87 34.93 -6.75
CA CYS A 21 -44.96 36.30 -7.27
C CYS A 21 -43.94 37.30 -6.67
N LEU A 22 -43.19 36.93 -5.62
CA LEU A 22 -42.33 37.84 -4.88
C LEU A 22 -40.91 37.26 -4.81
N GLN A 23 -40.04 37.68 -5.75
CA GLN A 23 -38.59 37.49 -5.65
C GLN A 23 -38.05 38.34 -4.49
N LEU A 24 -38.30 37.89 -3.27
CA LEU A 24 -37.74 38.52 -2.07
C LEU A 24 -36.28 38.08 -2.00
N GLY A 25 -35.36 39.00 -2.27
CA GLY A 25 -33.91 38.80 -2.14
C GLY A 25 -33.42 38.62 -0.70
N TYR A 26 -34.15 37.84 0.11
CA TYR A 26 -33.81 37.51 1.48
C TYR A 26 -33.37 36.06 1.60
N ASP A 27 -32.13 35.91 2.05
CA ASP A 27 -31.46 34.65 2.42
C ASP A 27 -31.60 34.42 3.95
N PRO A 28 -31.82 33.18 4.45
CA PRO A 28 -32.01 31.93 3.73
C PRO A 28 -33.46 31.70 3.27
N GLU A 29 -33.59 31.21 2.03
CA GLU A 29 -34.88 30.80 1.48
C GLU A 29 -35.52 29.72 2.40
N PRO A 30 -36.85 29.75 2.62
CA PRO A 30 -37.53 28.80 3.51
C PRO A 30 -37.24 27.32 3.23
N PHE A 31 -36.86 26.97 2.00
CA PHE A 31 -36.48 25.63 1.62
C PHE A 31 -35.16 25.18 2.27
N PHE A 32 -34.11 26.00 2.25
CA PHE A 32 -32.85 25.70 2.93
C PHE A 32 -33.02 25.55 4.44
N VAL A 33 -33.88 26.38 5.06
CA VAL A 33 -34.22 26.25 6.48
C VAL A 33 -34.87 24.89 6.77
N ALA A 34 -35.73 24.39 5.88
CA ALA A 34 -36.35 23.08 6.04
C ALA A 34 -35.34 21.93 5.98
N ILE A 35 -34.36 22.03 5.07
CA ILE A 35 -33.25 21.08 4.95
C ILE A 35 -32.40 21.12 6.23
N TYR A 36 -32.06 22.32 6.72
CA TYR A 36 -31.31 22.52 7.96
C TYR A 36 -32.00 21.93 9.18
N GLN A 37 -33.32 22.12 9.26
CA GLN A 37 -34.17 21.54 10.31
C GLN A 37 -34.43 20.05 10.13
N GLN A 38 -33.91 19.44 9.06
CA GLN A 38 -34.05 18.02 8.78
C GLN A 38 -35.51 17.56 8.73
N ASN A 39 -36.40 18.43 8.23
CA ASN A 39 -37.84 18.21 8.24
C ASN A 39 -38.34 17.64 6.90
N TYR A 40 -38.36 16.31 6.82
CA TYR A 40 -38.69 15.57 5.59
C TYR A 40 -40.03 16.00 4.96
N GLN A 41 -41.10 16.10 5.75
CA GLN A 41 -42.44 16.43 5.23
C GLN A 41 -42.49 17.84 4.61
N VAL A 42 -41.78 18.78 5.22
CA VAL A 42 -41.68 20.14 4.70
C VAL A 42 -40.87 20.17 3.41
N VAL A 43 -39.70 19.53 3.39
CA VAL A 43 -38.85 19.42 2.19
C VAL A 43 -39.63 18.77 1.05
N GLU A 44 -40.36 17.68 1.31
CA GLU A 44 -41.21 17.00 0.34
C GLU A 44 -42.33 17.91 -0.18
N SER A 45 -42.94 18.71 0.69
CA SER A 45 -43.99 19.67 0.30
C SER A 45 -43.44 20.77 -0.61
N PHE A 46 -42.25 21.30 -0.33
CA PHE A 46 -41.55 22.21 -1.24
C PHE A 46 -41.28 21.53 -2.57
N ILE A 47 -40.74 20.32 -2.54
CA ILE A 47 -40.39 19.60 -3.76
C ILE A 47 -41.59 19.36 -4.68
N LYS A 48 -42.71 18.91 -4.10
CA LYS A 48 -43.97 18.67 -4.85
C LYS A 48 -44.61 19.92 -5.42
N SER A 49 -44.28 21.09 -4.89
CA SER A 49 -44.83 22.37 -5.34
C SER A 49 -44.10 22.98 -6.56
N ASP A 50 -43.14 22.25 -7.14
CA ASP A 50 -42.35 22.66 -8.31
C ASP A 50 -41.57 23.97 -8.08
N SER A 51 -41.11 24.17 -6.84
CA SER A 51 -40.24 25.30 -6.49
C SER A 51 -38.91 25.16 -7.23
N SER A 52 -38.49 26.20 -7.96
CA SER A 52 -37.18 26.26 -8.61
C SER A 52 -36.04 26.01 -7.62
N PHE A 53 -35.39 24.84 -7.71
CA PHE A 53 -34.27 24.45 -6.84
C PHE A 53 -32.93 25.06 -7.22
N ALA A 54 -32.89 25.93 -8.24
CA ALA A 54 -31.68 26.58 -8.73
C ALA A 54 -31.23 27.77 -7.87
N VAL A 55 -31.95 28.07 -6.78
CA VAL A 55 -31.55 29.13 -5.85
C VAL A 55 -30.33 28.65 -5.05
N LEU A 56 -29.32 29.50 -4.95
CA LEU A 56 -28.12 29.27 -4.16
C LEU A 56 -28.22 30.07 -2.85
N THR A 57 -27.61 29.54 -1.79
CA THR A 57 -27.38 30.34 -0.57
C THR A 57 -26.29 31.40 -0.80
N TYR A 58 -26.09 32.30 0.17
CA TYR A 58 -24.98 33.26 0.19
C TYR A 58 -23.59 32.60 0.12
N ASN A 59 -23.48 31.34 0.52
CA ASN A 59 -22.27 30.54 0.40
C ASN A 59 -22.18 29.78 -0.92
N HIS A 60 -23.04 30.11 -1.89
CA HIS A 60 -23.19 29.39 -3.15
C HIS A 60 -23.59 27.92 -2.99
N GLN A 61 -24.19 27.53 -1.86
CA GLN A 61 -24.63 26.15 -1.66
C GLN A 61 -25.96 25.91 -2.38
N THR A 62 -26.06 24.74 -2.98
CA THR A 62 -27.29 24.22 -3.56
C THR A 62 -28.04 23.44 -2.49
N PRO A 63 -29.34 23.17 -2.69
CA PRO A 63 -30.07 22.27 -1.79
C PRO A 63 -29.41 20.90 -1.65
N LEU A 64 -28.79 20.39 -2.72
CA LEU A 64 -28.11 19.11 -2.73
C LEU A 64 -26.79 19.15 -1.94
N THR A 65 -25.95 20.18 -2.12
CA THR A 65 -24.69 20.29 -1.36
C THR A 65 -24.96 20.53 0.13
N LEU A 66 -25.99 21.30 0.49
CA LEU A 66 -26.41 21.43 1.89
C LEU A 66 -26.93 20.08 2.46
N ALA A 67 -27.67 19.31 1.66
CA ALA A 67 -28.14 17.99 2.09
C ALA A 67 -26.99 16.99 2.31
N VAL A 68 -25.88 17.12 1.57
CA VAL A 68 -24.64 16.37 1.80
C VAL A 68 -23.99 16.76 3.12
N GLU A 69 -23.83 18.07 3.39
CA GLU A 69 -23.20 18.57 4.62
C GLU A 69 -23.90 18.01 5.87
N ILE A 70 -25.23 18.10 5.90
CA ILE A 70 -26.06 17.61 7.02
C ILE A 70 -26.16 16.09 7.03
N PHE A 71 -26.21 15.49 5.85
CA PHE A 71 -26.37 14.07 5.58
C PHE A 71 -27.48 13.36 6.37
N LYS A 72 -28.73 13.80 6.17
CA LYS A 72 -29.90 12.99 6.53
C LYS A 72 -30.37 12.19 5.33
N LYS A 73 -30.05 10.89 5.29
CA LYS A 73 -30.30 9.99 4.16
C LYS A 73 -31.67 10.16 3.50
N SER A 74 -32.75 10.23 4.28
CA SER A 74 -34.11 10.36 3.72
C SER A 74 -34.33 11.68 2.96
N ILE A 75 -33.78 12.80 3.45
CA ILE A 75 -33.85 14.10 2.78
C ILE A 75 -32.93 14.13 1.58
N PHE A 76 -31.73 13.58 1.73
CA PHE A 76 -30.76 13.49 0.65
C PHE A 76 -31.33 12.72 -0.55
N CYS A 77 -31.86 11.51 -0.32
CA CYS A 77 -32.51 10.73 -1.37
C CYS A 77 -33.70 11.46 -2.00
N LEU A 78 -34.53 12.11 -1.18
CA LEU A 78 -35.68 12.87 -1.66
C LEU A 78 -35.26 14.02 -2.60
N ILE A 79 -34.22 14.77 -2.25
CA ILE A 79 -33.68 15.83 -3.12
C ILE A 79 -33.07 15.22 -4.38
N LEU A 80 -32.29 14.15 -4.23
CA LEU A 80 -31.62 13.48 -5.34
C LEU A 80 -32.59 12.88 -6.38
N GLU A 81 -33.76 12.41 -5.95
CA GLU A 81 -34.78 11.82 -6.83
C GLU A 81 -35.56 12.85 -7.66
N TYR A 82 -35.83 14.03 -7.08
CA TYR A 82 -36.80 14.98 -7.64
C TYR A 82 -36.17 16.16 -8.36
N THR A 83 -34.87 16.36 -8.22
CA THR A 83 -34.23 17.56 -8.74
C THR A 83 -33.39 17.21 -9.97
N ASN A 84 -33.58 17.97 -11.05
CA ASN A 84 -32.79 17.83 -12.28
C ASN A 84 -31.42 18.53 -12.09
N LEU A 85 -30.69 18.16 -11.04
CA LEU A 85 -29.45 18.81 -10.61
C LEU A 85 -28.23 18.19 -11.26
N GLN A 86 -28.29 17.81 -12.54
CA GLN A 86 -27.13 17.22 -13.21
C GLN A 86 -25.87 18.09 -13.08
N ASP A 87 -26.04 19.42 -13.13
CA ASP A 87 -24.95 20.38 -13.00
C ASP A 87 -24.33 20.43 -11.59
N TYR A 88 -25.02 19.93 -10.57
CA TYR A 88 -24.59 20.00 -9.17
C TYR A 88 -24.25 18.63 -8.56
N LEU A 89 -24.46 17.54 -9.30
CA LEU A 89 -24.10 16.20 -8.82
C LEU A 89 -22.59 16.06 -8.58
N GLU A 90 -21.76 16.68 -9.42
CA GLU A 90 -20.31 16.67 -9.25
C GLU A 90 -19.90 17.40 -7.97
N GLU A 91 -20.37 18.63 -7.76
CA GLU A 91 -20.06 19.40 -6.56
C GLU A 91 -20.54 18.67 -5.28
N ALA A 92 -21.74 18.08 -5.32
CA ALA A 92 -22.25 17.26 -4.23
C ALA A 92 -21.39 16.02 -3.98
N LEU A 93 -20.85 15.39 -5.03
CA LEU A 93 -19.94 14.24 -4.92
C LEU A 93 -18.61 14.67 -4.30
N GLU A 94 -18.04 15.79 -4.74
CA GLU A 94 -16.80 16.34 -4.19
C GLU A 94 -16.95 16.67 -2.70
N LEU A 95 -18.05 17.33 -2.32
CA LEU A 95 -18.33 17.64 -0.92
C LEU A 95 -18.56 16.38 -0.09
N SER A 96 -19.29 15.39 -0.62
CA SER A 96 -19.53 14.10 0.05
C SER A 96 -18.23 13.38 0.36
N ILE A 97 -17.26 13.51 -0.53
CA ILE A 97 -15.91 12.99 -0.36
C ILE A 97 -15.17 13.73 0.74
N ILE A 98 -15.14 15.07 0.67
CA ILE A 98 -14.37 15.92 1.60
C ILE A 98 -14.87 15.70 3.03
N ASP A 99 -16.19 15.61 3.20
CA ASP A 99 -16.84 15.43 4.49
C ASP A 99 -16.96 13.96 4.92
N ASN A 100 -16.37 13.02 4.17
CA ASN A 100 -16.39 11.58 4.45
C ASN A 100 -17.81 10.99 4.56
N LYS A 101 -18.76 11.51 3.78
CA LYS A 101 -20.15 11.04 3.69
C LYS A 101 -20.26 9.93 2.64
N TYR A 102 -19.63 8.78 2.91
CA TYR A 102 -19.55 7.70 1.92
C TYR A 102 -20.91 7.20 1.42
N GLU A 103 -21.93 7.16 2.29
CA GLU A 103 -23.27 6.76 1.86
C GLU A 103 -23.89 7.75 0.86
N ALA A 104 -23.54 9.06 0.91
CA ALA A 104 -23.90 10.01 -0.14
C ALA A 104 -23.17 9.69 -1.44
N VAL A 105 -21.87 9.37 -1.38
CA VAL A 105 -21.06 8.98 -2.54
C VAL A 105 -21.68 7.78 -3.26
N ILE A 106 -22.08 6.74 -2.52
CA ILE A 106 -22.74 5.54 -3.06
C ILE A 106 -24.02 5.91 -3.82
N LEU A 107 -24.82 6.84 -3.28
CA LEU A 107 -26.08 7.26 -3.87
C LEU A 107 -25.89 8.19 -5.08
N LEU A 108 -24.85 9.03 -5.08
CA LEU A 108 -24.55 9.97 -6.16
C LEU A 108 -23.93 9.30 -7.38
N LEU A 109 -23.01 8.35 -7.16
CA LEU A 109 -22.24 7.73 -8.25
C LEU A 109 -23.10 7.17 -9.39
N PRO A 110 -24.17 6.40 -9.14
CA PRO A 110 -25.04 5.88 -10.20
C PRO A 110 -25.78 6.97 -10.99
N LYS A 111 -25.91 8.18 -10.44
CA LYS A 111 -26.62 9.30 -11.08
C LYS A 111 -25.69 10.15 -11.94
N ILE A 112 -24.38 10.08 -11.74
CA ILE A 112 -23.41 10.88 -12.47
C ILE A 112 -23.02 10.17 -13.78
N GLN A 113 -23.48 10.72 -14.90
CA GLN A 113 -23.15 10.18 -16.23
C GLN A 113 -21.72 10.51 -16.66
N PHE A 114 -21.17 11.63 -16.18
CA PHE A 114 -19.83 12.10 -16.51
C PHE A 114 -19.28 12.89 -15.33
N ILE A 115 -18.03 12.64 -14.94
CA ILE A 115 -17.31 13.42 -13.93
C ILE A 115 -16.32 14.29 -14.70
N LYS A 116 -16.57 15.61 -14.78
CA LYS A 116 -15.67 16.57 -15.42
C LYS A 116 -14.37 16.73 -14.63
N ASN A 117 -14.44 16.58 -13.30
CA ASN A 117 -13.34 16.90 -12.40
C ASN A 117 -12.67 15.64 -11.82
N GLU A 118 -11.81 14.99 -12.62
CA GLU A 118 -11.09 13.78 -12.18
C GLU A 118 -10.26 14.01 -10.90
N SER A 119 -9.77 15.23 -10.67
CA SER A 119 -8.88 15.55 -9.55
C SER A 119 -9.53 15.39 -8.18
N ALA A 120 -10.82 15.70 -8.04
CA ALA A 120 -11.49 15.62 -6.75
C ALA A 120 -11.76 14.18 -6.32
N LEU A 121 -12.16 13.31 -7.26
CA LEU A 121 -12.28 11.87 -6.99
C LEU A 121 -10.91 11.24 -6.71
N GLN A 122 -9.87 11.60 -7.47
CA GLN A 122 -8.51 11.13 -7.20
C GLN A 122 -8.02 11.58 -5.82
N PHE A 123 -8.34 12.82 -5.41
CA PHE A 123 -8.01 13.34 -4.08
C PHE A 123 -8.75 12.58 -2.97
N ALA A 124 -10.05 12.29 -3.16
CA ALA A 124 -10.85 11.43 -2.29
C ALA A 124 -10.17 10.10 -2.00
N ILE A 125 -9.84 9.41 -3.10
CA ILE A 125 -9.30 8.07 -3.04
C ILE A 125 -7.88 8.12 -2.47
N ARG A 126 -7.11 9.20 -2.68
CA ARG A 126 -5.78 9.34 -2.08
C ARG A 126 -5.82 9.54 -0.57
N ASN A 127 -6.73 10.37 -0.07
CA ASN A 127 -6.71 10.81 1.33
C ASN A 127 -7.53 9.94 2.28
N HIS A 128 -8.58 9.30 1.79
CA HIS A 128 -9.55 8.59 2.63
C HIS A 128 -9.58 7.07 2.37
N ARG A 129 -8.46 6.53 1.87
CA ARG A 129 -8.26 5.15 1.41
C ARG A 129 -8.92 4.08 2.27
N HIS A 130 -8.61 4.03 3.56
CA HIS A 130 -9.07 2.93 4.42
C HIS A 130 -10.59 2.93 4.65
N GLN A 131 -11.17 4.11 4.80
CA GLN A 131 -12.61 4.27 5.01
C GLN A 131 -13.38 4.07 3.71
N PHE A 132 -12.84 4.56 2.59
CA PHE A 132 -13.33 4.25 1.26
C PHE A 132 -13.35 2.73 1.06
N TYR A 133 -12.21 2.05 1.21
CA TYR A 133 -12.13 0.60 1.07
C TYR A 133 -13.03 -0.19 2.02
N SER A 134 -13.22 0.23 3.29
CA SER A 134 -14.12 -0.47 4.21
C SER A 134 -15.58 -0.39 3.76
N VAL A 135 -16.00 0.74 3.19
CA VAL A 135 -17.36 0.93 2.69
C VAL A 135 -17.56 0.13 1.40
N PHE A 136 -16.57 0.08 0.52
CA PHE A 136 -16.62 -0.71 -0.72
C PHE A 136 -16.44 -2.22 -0.49
N LYS A 137 -15.82 -2.65 0.61
CA LYS A 137 -15.66 -4.07 0.96
C LYS A 137 -17.00 -4.79 1.11
N GLU A 138 -18.05 -4.08 1.50
CA GLU A 138 -19.41 -4.62 1.64
C GLU A 138 -20.24 -4.51 0.36
N GLN A 139 -19.74 -3.80 -0.67
CA GLN A 139 -20.45 -3.53 -1.92
C GLN A 139 -19.53 -3.76 -3.14
N ALA A 140 -19.23 -5.02 -3.44
CA ALA A 140 -18.41 -5.43 -4.58
C ALA A 140 -18.89 -4.80 -5.91
N ASP A 141 -20.20 -4.76 -6.12
CA ASP A 141 -20.82 -4.19 -7.33
C ASP A 141 -20.48 -2.70 -7.53
N LEU A 142 -20.31 -1.94 -6.44
CA LEU A 142 -20.00 -0.51 -6.51
C LEU A 142 -18.52 -0.27 -6.78
N PHE A 143 -17.64 -1.17 -6.31
CA PHE A 143 -16.23 -1.15 -6.66
C PHE A 143 -16.06 -1.42 -8.16
N ASP A 144 -16.78 -2.43 -8.67
CA ASP A 144 -16.83 -2.73 -10.10
C ASP A 144 -17.43 -1.57 -10.90
N LEU A 145 -18.48 -0.90 -10.39
CA LEU A 145 -19.08 0.28 -11.01
C LEU A 145 -18.11 1.46 -11.09
N LEU A 146 -17.36 1.77 -10.03
CA LEU A 146 -16.31 2.78 -10.05
C LEU A 146 -15.19 2.40 -11.02
N GLN A 147 -14.83 1.13 -11.06
CA GLN A 147 -13.78 0.62 -11.92
C GLN A 147 -14.19 0.57 -13.41
N THR A 148 -15.47 0.41 -13.72
CA THR A 148 -15.98 0.41 -15.10
C THR A 148 -16.35 1.81 -15.59
N SER A 149 -17.01 2.63 -14.78
CA SER A 149 -17.47 3.97 -15.19
C SER A 149 -16.34 5.01 -15.28
N PHE A 150 -15.42 5.02 -14.31
CA PHE A 150 -14.39 6.05 -14.21
C PHE A 150 -13.19 5.80 -15.12
N LEU A 151 -12.99 4.54 -15.48
CA LEU A 151 -11.65 4.00 -15.64
C LEU A 151 -11.48 3.38 -17.05
N TYR A 152 -12.58 3.12 -17.75
CA TYR A 152 -12.57 2.70 -19.16
C TYR A 152 -12.09 3.79 -20.14
N LYS A 153 -12.20 5.07 -19.77
CA LYS A 153 -11.81 6.20 -20.64
C LYS A 153 -10.32 6.57 -20.58
N ASN A 154 -9.57 6.05 -19.61
CA ASN A 154 -8.17 6.40 -19.40
C ASN A 154 -7.35 5.16 -19.00
N ILE A 155 -7.05 4.30 -19.98
CA ILE A 155 -6.43 2.98 -19.80
C ILE A 155 -5.12 3.04 -18.98
N GLN A 156 -4.34 4.11 -19.11
CA GLN A 156 -3.11 4.29 -18.33
C GLN A 156 -3.39 4.66 -16.87
N ALA A 157 -4.37 5.53 -16.60
CA ALA A 157 -4.80 5.84 -15.25
C ALA A 157 -5.47 4.61 -14.58
N LEU A 158 -6.20 3.80 -15.35
CA LEU A 158 -6.73 2.50 -14.93
C LEU A 158 -5.62 1.55 -14.49
N GLN A 159 -4.57 1.40 -15.28
CA GLN A 159 -3.45 0.53 -14.92
C GLN A 159 -2.73 1.06 -13.68
N PHE A 160 -2.42 2.35 -13.62
CA PHE A 160 -1.81 2.96 -12.44
C PHE A 160 -2.66 2.76 -11.18
N PHE A 161 -3.97 2.99 -11.27
CA PHE A 161 -4.90 2.84 -10.17
C PHE A 161 -5.06 1.39 -9.74
N LYS A 162 -5.22 0.46 -10.68
CA LYS A 162 -5.28 -0.99 -10.43
C LYS A 162 -4.04 -1.48 -9.70
N CYS A 163 -2.85 -1.05 -10.11
CA CYS A 163 -1.61 -1.49 -9.49
C CYS A 163 -1.36 -0.83 -8.14
N PHE A 164 -1.73 0.44 -8.00
CA PHE A 164 -1.75 1.11 -6.70
C PHE A 164 -2.67 0.37 -5.72
N ASN A 165 -3.86 0.00 -6.17
CA ASN A 165 -4.83 -0.76 -5.37
C ASN A 165 -4.27 -2.12 -4.98
N LEU A 166 -3.64 -2.84 -5.91
CA LEU A 166 -3.03 -4.13 -5.62
C LEU A 166 -1.94 -4.03 -4.55
N ILE A 167 -1.10 -2.98 -4.63
CA ILE A 167 -0.06 -2.70 -3.64
C ILE A 167 -0.68 -2.45 -2.26
N GLU A 168 -1.73 -1.63 -2.18
CA GLU A 168 -2.42 -1.34 -0.92
C GLU A 168 -3.16 -2.56 -0.34
N THR A 169 -3.86 -3.34 -1.16
CA THR A 169 -4.51 -4.57 -0.68
C THR A 169 -3.48 -5.59 -0.19
N ALA A 170 -2.31 -5.66 -0.85
CA ALA A 170 -1.20 -6.51 -0.41
C ALA A 170 -0.53 -6.01 0.87
N LYS A 171 -0.39 -4.69 1.07
CA LYS A 171 0.04 -4.05 2.34
C LYS A 171 -0.86 -4.41 3.52
N LEU A 172 -2.14 -4.66 3.26
CA LEU A 172 -3.10 -5.09 4.27
C LEU A 172 -3.18 -6.62 4.39
N GLY A 173 -2.52 -7.37 3.51
CA GLY A 173 -2.62 -8.82 3.43
C GLY A 173 -4.01 -9.32 3.04
N TRP A 174 -4.82 -8.50 2.37
CA TRP A 174 -6.21 -8.81 2.02
C TRP A 174 -6.29 -9.66 0.75
N TYR A 175 -6.33 -10.98 0.95
CA TYR A 175 -6.35 -11.97 -0.13
C TYR A 175 -7.48 -11.78 -1.14
N GLU A 176 -8.75 -11.65 -0.70
CA GLU A 176 -9.89 -11.52 -1.62
C GLU A 176 -9.84 -10.23 -2.44
N GLY A 177 -9.37 -9.12 -1.84
CA GLY A 177 -9.17 -7.86 -2.56
C GLY A 177 -8.10 -7.99 -3.64
N CYS A 178 -6.96 -8.60 -3.31
CA CYS A 178 -5.93 -8.90 -4.31
C CYS A 178 -6.46 -9.81 -5.42
N LYS A 179 -7.27 -10.83 -5.07
CA LYS A 179 -7.84 -11.78 -6.03
C LYS A 179 -8.79 -11.09 -7.02
N ALA A 180 -9.73 -10.30 -6.51
CA ALA A 180 -10.67 -9.54 -7.33
C ALA A 180 -9.95 -8.56 -8.27
N ILE A 181 -8.88 -7.91 -7.79
CA ILE A 181 -8.07 -7.01 -8.62
C ILE A 181 -7.37 -7.80 -9.74
N ILE A 182 -6.72 -8.91 -9.40
CA ILE A 182 -5.94 -9.75 -10.33
C ILE A 182 -6.81 -10.41 -11.41
N GLU A 183 -7.99 -10.92 -11.06
CA GLU A 183 -8.88 -11.64 -11.99
C GLU A 183 -9.43 -10.74 -13.11
N ASN A 184 -9.31 -9.41 -12.99
CA ASN A 184 -9.61 -8.44 -14.04
C ASN A 184 -8.45 -8.29 -15.06
N ASP A 185 -8.10 -9.40 -15.72
CA ASP A 185 -7.23 -9.78 -16.87
C ASP A 185 -6.25 -8.79 -17.57
N SER A 186 -5.97 -7.61 -17.04
CA SER A 186 -5.12 -6.60 -17.71
C SER A 186 -4.08 -5.93 -16.80
N LEU A 187 -3.77 -6.54 -15.65
CA LEU A 187 -2.89 -5.94 -14.65
C LEU A 187 -1.41 -6.25 -14.88
N GLN A 188 -0.61 -5.20 -14.96
CA GLN A 188 0.84 -5.28 -14.83
C GLN A 188 1.21 -5.43 -13.35
N LEU A 189 1.50 -6.66 -12.94
CA LEU A 189 1.85 -7.00 -11.55
C LEU A 189 3.26 -6.57 -11.15
N ASP A 190 4.05 -6.10 -12.09
CA ASP A 190 5.44 -5.65 -11.96
C ASP A 190 5.55 -4.17 -11.60
N LEU A 191 4.43 -3.46 -11.53
CA LEU A 191 4.45 -2.06 -11.15
C LEU A 191 4.95 -1.90 -9.72
N LEU A 192 5.90 -0.96 -9.60
CA LEU A 192 6.52 -0.55 -8.37
C LEU A 192 5.90 0.78 -7.93
N ASP A 193 5.75 0.96 -6.62
CA ASP A 193 5.41 2.28 -6.10
C ASP A 193 6.58 3.26 -6.19
N GLN A 194 6.39 4.48 -5.67
CA GLN A 194 7.42 5.52 -5.65
C GLN A 194 8.70 5.15 -4.88
N TYR A 195 8.68 4.07 -4.10
CA TYR A 195 9.82 3.56 -3.35
C TYR A 195 10.48 2.36 -4.05
N GLY A 196 9.99 1.96 -5.22
CA GLY A 196 10.49 0.79 -5.93
C GLY A 196 9.95 -0.54 -5.35
N ASN A 197 8.85 -0.52 -4.59
CA ASN A 197 8.27 -1.72 -3.97
C ASN A 197 7.04 -2.20 -4.73
N SER A 198 6.94 -3.51 -4.95
CA SER A 198 5.78 -4.14 -5.60
C SER A 198 4.72 -4.60 -4.59
N ALA A 199 3.56 -5.05 -5.08
CA ALA A 199 2.55 -5.68 -4.24
C ALA A 199 3.10 -6.93 -3.52
N LEU A 200 3.93 -7.72 -4.20
CA LEU A 200 4.57 -8.89 -3.61
C LEU A 200 5.47 -8.50 -2.43
N PHE A 201 6.27 -7.44 -2.56
CA PHE A 201 7.09 -6.93 -1.46
C PHE A 201 6.24 -6.66 -0.21
N TYR A 202 5.10 -5.98 -0.36
CA TYR A 202 4.25 -5.68 0.78
C TYR A 202 3.52 -6.88 1.36
N ALA A 203 3.04 -7.81 0.52
CA ALA A 203 2.48 -9.09 0.99
C ALA A 203 3.53 -9.88 1.81
N THR A 204 4.79 -9.81 1.39
CA THR A 204 5.91 -10.47 2.07
C THR A 204 6.34 -9.75 3.35
N LYS A 205 6.16 -8.44 3.44
CA LYS A 205 6.37 -7.72 4.69
C LYS A 205 5.30 -8.05 5.74
N THR A 206 4.08 -8.35 5.30
CA THR A 206 2.93 -8.62 6.20
C THR A 206 2.82 -10.07 6.65
N GLY A 207 3.52 -11.02 6.01
CA GLY A 207 3.38 -12.44 6.35
C GLY A 207 2.14 -13.10 5.74
N SER A 208 1.43 -12.44 4.82
CA SER A 208 0.14 -12.94 4.30
C SER A 208 0.35 -14.03 3.25
N ILE A 209 0.59 -15.27 3.70
CA ILE A 209 0.93 -16.44 2.87
C ILE A 209 -0.05 -16.64 1.70
N ASN A 210 -1.35 -16.50 1.94
CA ASN A 210 -2.38 -16.66 0.90
C ASN A 210 -2.23 -15.61 -0.21
N THR A 211 -1.98 -14.36 0.19
CA THR A 211 -1.77 -13.24 -0.74
C THR A 211 -0.46 -13.39 -1.51
N ILE A 212 0.60 -13.85 -0.85
CA ILE A 212 1.88 -14.17 -1.47
C ILE A 212 1.68 -15.25 -2.53
N ASN A 213 1.06 -16.38 -2.17
CA ASN A 213 0.81 -17.48 -3.11
C ASN A 213 -0.03 -17.05 -4.31
N LEU A 214 -1.04 -16.19 -4.10
CA LEU A 214 -1.85 -15.61 -5.16
C LEU A 214 -1.01 -14.76 -6.13
N LEU A 215 -0.20 -13.84 -5.59
CA LEU A 215 0.66 -12.97 -6.37
C LEU A 215 1.72 -13.78 -7.13
N LEU A 216 2.36 -14.75 -6.48
CA LEU A 216 3.38 -15.60 -7.09
C LEU A 216 2.87 -16.44 -8.26
N LYS A 217 1.66 -17.00 -8.15
CA LYS A 217 1.02 -17.73 -9.26
C LYS A 217 0.91 -16.88 -10.52
N GLN A 218 0.78 -15.57 -10.36
CA GLN A 218 0.66 -14.65 -11.48
C GLN A 218 2.01 -14.05 -11.89
N VAL A 219 2.92 -13.80 -10.94
CA VAL A 219 4.29 -13.32 -11.21
C VAL A 219 5.09 -14.34 -12.04
N ASN A 220 4.87 -15.64 -11.84
CA ASN A 220 5.49 -16.70 -12.66
C ASN A 220 5.15 -16.59 -14.15
N LYS A 221 4.14 -15.80 -14.54
CA LYS A 221 3.84 -15.49 -15.94
C LYS A 221 4.62 -14.28 -16.47
N CYS A 222 5.15 -13.42 -15.60
CA CYS A 222 5.60 -12.06 -15.94
C CYS A 222 7.11 -11.77 -15.79
N LYS A 223 7.98 -12.77 -15.51
CA LYS A 223 9.46 -12.60 -15.43
C LYS A 223 9.90 -11.43 -14.51
N GLN A 224 9.72 -11.53 -13.19
CA GLN A 224 10.09 -10.44 -12.25
C GLN A 224 11.26 -10.81 -11.33
N SER A 225 12.49 -10.45 -11.69
CA SER A 225 13.66 -10.71 -10.82
C SER A 225 13.80 -9.73 -9.65
N GLN A 226 13.34 -8.48 -9.77
CA GLN A 226 13.68 -7.42 -8.81
C GLN A 226 12.82 -7.42 -7.54
N ALA A 227 11.50 -7.61 -7.68
CA ALA A 227 10.58 -7.73 -6.55
C ALA A 227 10.87 -8.98 -5.70
N ILE A 228 11.20 -10.08 -6.37
CA ILE A 228 11.53 -11.33 -5.69
C ILE A 228 12.83 -11.13 -4.91
N THR A 229 13.88 -10.57 -5.52
CA THR A 229 15.15 -10.27 -4.84
C THR A 229 14.98 -9.44 -3.56
N GLN A 230 14.11 -8.43 -3.54
CA GLN A 230 13.86 -7.63 -2.33
C GLN A 230 13.07 -8.40 -1.26
N SER A 231 12.16 -9.28 -1.67
CA SER A 231 11.35 -10.07 -0.75
C SER A 231 12.09 -11.25 -0.12
N LEU A 232 13.16 -11.72 -0.78
CA LEU A 232 13.99 -12.84 -0.33
C LEU A 232 14.78 -12.55 0.96
N GLN A 233 14.81 -11.32 1.48
CA GLN A 233 15.39 -11.03 2.80
C GLN A 233 14.62 -11.69 3.97
N TYR A 234 13.36 -12.08 3.75
CA TYR A 234 12.52 -12.72 4.76
C TYR A 234 12.59 -14.26 4.66
N ASP A 235 12.94 -14.94 5.75
CA ASP A 235 13.26 -16.39 5.76
C ASP A 235 12.13 -17.28 5.22
N TYR A 236 10.88 -16.97 5.57
CA TYR A 236 9.73 -17.75 5.12
C TYR A 236 9.42 -17.53 3.61
N VAL A 237 9.68 -16.33 3.10
CA VAL A 237 9.50 -15.96 1.69
C VAL A 237 10.56 -16.62 0.85
N PHE A 238 11.80 -16.64 1.36
CA PHE A 238 12.91 -17.34 0.74
C PHE A 238 12.58 -18.81 0.53
N LYS A 239 12.09 -19.50 1.56
CA LYS A 239 11.70 -20.93 1.45
C LYS A 239 10.58 -21.16 0.43
N LEU A 240 9.66 -20.21 0.29
CA LEU A 240 8.57 -20.28 -0.69
C LEU A 240 9.06 -20.01 -2.12
N LEU A 241 9.95 -19.04 -2.32
CA LEU A 241 10.35 -18.54 -3.63
C LEU A 241 11.58 -19.21 -4.23
N TYR A 242 12.52 -19.63 -3.38
CA TYR A 242 13.78 -20.22 -3.81
C TYR A 242 13.61 -21.42 -4.75
N PRO A 243 12.64 -22.35 -4.56
CA PRO A 243 12.44 -23.45 -5.50
C PRO A 243 12.08 -23.00 -6.92
N PHE A 244 11.43 -21.84 -7.08
CA PHE A 244 10.96 -21.33 -8.36
C PHE A 244 12.03 -20.53 -9.11
N GLU A 245 12.83 -19.74 -8.39
CA GLU A 245 13.87 -18.88 -8.99
C GLU A 245 15.28 -19.42 -8.83
N LYS A 246 15.45 -20.65 -8.35
CA LYS A 246 16.75 -21.24 -7.99
C LYS A 246 17.83 -20.97 -9.04
N THR A 247 17.54 -21.22 -10.31
CA THR A 247 18.50 -21.07 -11.41
C THR A 247 18.86 -19.62 -11.70
N GLU A 248 17.89 -18.71 -11.71
CA GLU A 248 18.12 -17.28 -11.98
C GLU A 248 18.82 -16.61 -10.79
N LEU A 249 18.38 -16.92 -9.56
CA LEU A 249 18.98 -16.44 -8.33
C LEU A 249 20.42 -16.91 -8.18
N LEU A 250 20.71 -18.18 -8.47
CA LEU A 250 22.07 -18.74 -8.46
C LEU A 250 22.97 -18.10 -9.53
N ASN A 251 22.40 -17.52 -10.58
CA ASN A 251 23.17 -16.80 -11.59
C ASN A 251 23.41 -15.33 -11.20
N ASP A 252 22.53 -14.72 -10.39
CA ASP A 252 22.73 -13.37 -9.82
C ASP A 252 23.45 -13.42 -8.47
N LEU A 253 24.77 -13.57 -8.56
CA LEU A 253 25.68 -13.62 -7.43
C LEU A 253 25.52 -12.38 -6.53
N GLN A 254 25.30 -11.17 -7.08
CA GLN A 254 25.17 -9.96 -6.26
C GLN A 254 23.87 -9.92 -5.45
N ALA A 255 22.78 -10.42 -6.02
CA ALA A 255 21.50 -10.57 -5.32
C ALA A 255 21.65 -11.53 -4.13
N ILE A 256 22.28 -12.70 -4.32
CA ILE A 256 22.53 -13.66 -3.24
C ILE A 256 23.34 -13.04 -2.12
N LEU A 257 24.45 -12.35 -2.44
CA LEU A 257 25.32 -11.75 -1.42
C LEU A 257 24.56 -10.69 -0.60
N LYS A 258 23.69 -9.91 -1.23
CA LYS A 258 22.83 -8.95 -0.52
C LYS A 258 21.85 -9.67 0.41
N ILE A 259 21.20 -10.74 -0.03
CA ILE A 259 20.20 -11.47 0.75
C ILE A 259 20.86 -12.17 1.96
N VAL A 260 21.93 -12.93 1.70
CA VAL A 260 22.67 -13.72 2.70
C VAL A 260 23.26 -12.86 3.80
N LYS A 261 23.69 -11.63 3.49
CA LYS A 261 24.26 -10.70 4.47
C LYS A 261 23.34 -10.42 5.67
N PHE A 262 22.02 -10.53 5.49
CA PHE A 262 21.04 -10.15 6.51
C PHE A 262 20.32 -11.32 7.15
N ASN A 263 20.57 -12.57 6.73
CA ASN A 263 19.75 -13.71 7.18
C ASN A 263 20.52 -15.05 7.18
N GLU A 264 20.92 -15.49 8.38
CA GLU A 264 21.69 -16.73 8.60
C GLU A 264 20.92 -17.98 8.16
N THR A 265 19.62 -18.05 8.44
CA THR A 265 18.77 -19.20 8.07
C THR A 265 18.68 -19.39 6.56
N ILE A 266 18.62 -18.29 5.81
CA ILE A 266 18.64 -18.31 4.34
C ILE A 266 20.00 -18.77 3.82
N PHE A 267 21.08 -18.27 4.42
CA PHE A 267 22.43 -18.70 4.09
C PHE A 267 22.60 -20.21 4.23
N LYS A 268 22.17 -20.77 5.37
CA LYS A 268 22.19 -22.22 5.62
C LYS A 268 21.47 -22.99 4.52
N TYR A 269 20.29 -22.50 4.13
CA TYR A 269 19.47 -23.14 3.10
C TYR A 269 20.15 -23.11 1.72
N ILE A 270 20.68 -21.96 1.30
CA ILE A 270 21.41 -21.82 0.02
C ILE A 270 22.64 -22.72 0.01
N MET A 271 23.39 -22.75 1.11
CA MET A 271 24.62 -23.54 1.20
C MET A 271 24.33 -25.03 1.14
N GLN A 272 23.28 -25.51 1.81
CA GLN A 272 22.85 -26.92 1.70
C GLN A 272 22.57 -27.30 0.24
N ASP A 273 21.86 -26.44 -0.49
CA ASP A 273 21.56 -26.70 -1.90
C ASP A 273 22.78 -26.59 -2.82
N LEU A 274 23.70 -25.65 -2.55
CA LEU A 274 24.96 -25.54 -3.30
C LEU A 274 25.89 -26.73 -3.07
N ILE A 275 25.94 -27.27 -1.86
CA ILE A 275 26.73 -28.47 -1.51
C ILE A 275 26.22 -29.68 -2.31
N LEU A 276 24.91 -29.79 -2.54
CA LEU A 276 24.33 -30.83 -3.38
C LEU A 276 24.68 -30.66 -4.87
N TYR A 277 24.93 -29.44 -5.34
CA TYR A 277 25.34 -29.12 -6.72
C TYR A 277 26.88 -29.15 -6.87
N LYS A 278 27.48 -30.33 -6.68
CA LYS A 278 28.94 -30.55 -6.56
C LYS A 278 29.86 -30.02 -7.68
N ASN A 279 29.38 -29.62 -8.87
CA ASN A 279 30.25 -29.53 -10.05
C ASN A 279 30.45 -28.16 -10.73
N ASN A 280 29.71 -27.07 -10.42
CA ASN A 280 29.79 -25.84 -11.25
C ASN A 280 29.91 -24.49 -10.52
N TYR A 281 29.91 -24.44 -9.18
CA TYR A 281 29.77 -23.18 -8.44
C TYR A 281 30.96 -22.80 -7.55
N THR A 282 32.17 -23.31 -7.83
CA THR A 282 33.38 -23.02 -7.04
C THR A 282 33.68 -21.52 -6.91
N GLN A 283 33.40 -20.72 -7.94
CA GLN A 283 33.55 -19.25 -7.86
C GLN A 283 32.45 -18.58 -7.01
N LEU A 284 31.23 -19.11 -7.04
CA LEU A 284 30.08 -18.60 -6.31
C LEU A 284 30.20 -18.87 -4.82
N SER A 285 30.54 -20.11 -4.43
CA SER A 285 30.80 -20.47 -3.04
C SER A 285 31.95 -19.63 -2.47
N THR A 286 33.06 -19.49 -3.19
CA THR A 286 34.22 -18.69 -2.73
C THR A 286 33.85 -17.22 -2.51
N ARG A 287 33.04 -16.61 -3.40
CA ARG A 287 32.60 -15.21 -3.25
C ARG A 287 31.58 -15.02 -2.14
N ILE A 288 30.61 -15.92 -2.00
CA ILE A 288 29.67 -15.91 -0.87
C ILE A 288 30.42 -16.01 0.46
N LEU A 289 31.38 -16.93 0.55
CA LEU A 289 32.22 -17.11 1.72
C LEU A 289 33.06 -15.87 2.05
N SER A 290 33.52 -15.13 1.04
CA SER A 290 34.27 -13.88 1.24
C SER A 290 33.40 -12.72 1.75
N THR A 291 32.09 -12.71 1.48
CA THR A 291 31.17 -11.66 1.94
C THR A 291 30.53 -11.91 3.30
N VAL A 292 30.48 -13.16 3.75
CA VAL A 292 29.95 -13.55 5.08
C VAL A 292 30.94 -13.19 6.20
N SER A 293 32.05 -12.52 5.87
CA SER A 293 33.15 -12.13 6.76
C SER A 293 32.77 -11.20 7.93
N CYS A 294 31.49 -10.88 8.14
CA CYS A 294 31.09 -9.85 9.10
C CYS A 294 29.91 -10.18 10.03
N SER A 295 29.23 -11.35 9.97
CA SER A 295 28.00 -11.48 10.76
C SER A 295 27.71 -12.72 11.59
N GLU A 296 28.39 -13.88 11.53
CA GLU A 296 28.14 -14.91 12.57
C GLU A 296 29.12 -16.11 12.57
N VAL A 297 29.63 -16.46 13.76
CA VAL A 297 30.46 -17.64 14.07
C VAL A 297 29.84 -18.95 13.57
N ALA A 298 28.50 -19.01 13.54
CA ALA A 298 27.72 -20.17 13.15
C ALA A 298 27.85 -20.54 11.66
N CYS A 299 28.09 -19.56 10.78
CA CYS A 299 28.39 -19.81 9.36
C CYS A 299 29.73 -20.53 9.19
N ILE A 300 30.73 -20.17 10.00
CA ILE A 300 32.06 -20.80 10.01
C ILE A 300 31.98 -22.22 10.59
N THR A 301 31.10 -22.46 11.56
CA THR A 301 30.94 -23.79 12.18
C THR A 301 30.33 -24.81 11.22
N LEU A 302 29.36 -24.41 10.40
CA LEU A 302 28.78 -25.26 9.36
C LEU A 302 29.77 -25.67 8.28
N LEU A 303 30.68 -24.78 7.89
CA LEU A 303 31.73 -25.09 6.91
C LEU A 303 32.77 -26.06 7.47
N ASN A 304 33.04 -26.00 8.77
CA ASN A 304 33.99 -26.87 9.44
C ASN A 304 33.46 -28.29 9.70
N ALA A 305 32.14 -28.50 9.66
CA ALA A 305 31.52 -29.80 9.87
C ALA A 305 31.64 -30.74 8.65
N ASP A 306 31.95 -30.20 7.46
CA ASP A 306 31.98 -30.96 6.19
C ASP A 306 33.42 -31.27 5.72
N GLN A 307 34.21 -31.89 6.60
CA GLN A 307 35.64 -32.23 6.34
C GLN A 307 35.86 -33.40 5.37
N SER A 308 34.83 -33.93 4.73
CA SER A 308 34.91 -35.15 3.91
C SER A 308 35.18 -34.92 2.42
N ASN A 309 35.35 -33.68 1.96
CA ASN A 309 35.46 -33.40 0.52
C ASN A 309 36.92 -33.45 0.02
N GLU A 310 37.19 -34.34 -0.94
CA GLU A 310 38.47 -34.66 -1.61
C GLU A 310 39.12 -33.51 -2.41
N PHE A 311 38.52 -32.31 -2.43
CA PHE A 311 39.11 -31.11 -3.01
C PHE A 311 39.39 -30.10 -1.91
N GLY A 312 40.64 -30.04 -1.44
CA GLY A 312 41.14 -29.32 -0.25
C GLY A 312 40.93 -27.80 -0.18
N PHE A 313 40.06 -27.21 -1.01
CA PHE A 313 39.81 -25.77 -1.09
C PHE A 313 38.92 -25.24 0.06
N CYS A 314 37.89 -25.96 0.47
CA CYS A 314 37.06 -25.60 1.64
C CYS A 314 37.86 -25.68 2.95
N GLY A 315 38.77 -26.66 3.05
CA GLY A 315 39.71 -26.77 4.16
C GLY A 315 40.68 -25.59 4.23
N GLN A 316 41.25 -25.16 3.10
CA GLN A 316 42.22 -24.06 3.07
C GLN A 316 41.57 -22.69 3.39
N LEU A 317 40.33 -22.45 2.92
CA LEU A 317 39.59 -21.24 3.25
C LEU A 317 39.13 -21.23 4.73
N GLY A 318 38.66 -22.37 5.23
CA GLY A 318 38.33 -22.57 6.64
C GLY A 318 39.55 -22.41 7.55
N CYS A 319 40.71 -22.94 7.15
CA CYS A 319 41.99 -22.75 7.82
C CYS A 319 42.45 -21.28 7.80
N ASN A 320 42.30 -20.56 6.69
CA ASN A 320 42.62 -19.13 6.62
C ASN A 320 41.68 -18.27 7.47
N LEU A 321 40.38 -18.58 7.50
CA LEU A 321 39.42 -17.92 8.37
C LEU A 321 39.69 -18.25 9.85
N ARG A 322 40.09 -19.48 10.15
CA ARG A 322 40.47 -19.90 11.51
C ARG A 322 41.80 -19.32 11.95
N GLN A 323 42.78 -19.20 11.06
CA GLN A 323 44.02 -18.48 11.34
C GLN A 323 43.75 -17.00 11.60
N LYS A 324 42.83 -16.38 10.83
CA LYS A 324 42.38 -15.01 11.12
C LYS A 324 41.67 -14.91 12.47
N LEU A 325 40.76 -15.83 12.79
CA LEU A 325 40.09 -15.88 14.10
C LEU A 325 41.09 -16.07 15.25
N ASN A 326 42.03 -17.00 15.13
CA ASN A 326 43.08 -17.21 16.12
C ASN A 326 44.00 -15.98 16.24
N MET A 327 44.26 -15.27 15.13
CA MET A 327 44.96 -14.00 15.13
C MET A 327 44.16 -12.91 15.86
N TYR A 328 42.84 -12.85 15.68
CA TYR A 328 41.97 -11.94 16.42
C TYR A 328 41.88 -12.28 17.91
N GLU A 329 41.80 -13.56 18.28
CA GLU A 329 41.85 -14.02 19.66
C GLU A 329 43.19 -13.66 20.31
N SER A 330 44.30 -13.76 19.57
CA SER A 330 45.63 -13.32 20.02
C SER A 330 45.74 -11.79 20.14
N LEU A 331 45.13 -11.03 19.23
CA LEU A 331 45.09 -9.56 19.28
C LEU A 331 44.22 -9.04 20.43
N LEU A 332 43.11 -9.71 20.74
CA LEU A 332 42.24 -9.41 21.89
C LEU A 332 42.96 -9.63 23.23
N GLN A 333 43.95 -10.52 23.27
CA GLN A 333 44.78 -10.75 24.46
C GLN A 333 45.93 -9.73 24.59
N ASP A 334 46.28 -9.03 23.50
CA ASP A 334 47.34 -8.02 23.48
C ASP A 334 46.78 -6.61 23.72
N LYS A 335 46.93 -6.13 24.96
CA LYS A 335 46.39 -4.82 25.42
C LYS A 335 47.08 -3.61 24.79
N THR A 336 48.03 -3.79 23.88
CA THR A 336 48.83 -2.71 23.29
C THR A 336 48.21 -2.11 22.02
N TYR A 337 47.13 -2.70 21.49
CA TYR A 337 46.46 -2.19 20.29
C TYR A 337 45.38 -1.16 20.62
N TYR A 338 45.47 -0.01 19.94
CA TYR A 338 44.52 1.10 20.02
C TYR A 338 43.99 1.46 18.63
N ASP A 339 42.72 1.84 18.56
CA ASP A 339 42.16 2.44 17.35
C ASP A 339 42.61 3.89 17.16
N ILE A 340 42.21 4.48 16.02
CA ILE A 340 42.52 5.88 15.70
C ILE A 340 41.94 6.90 16.70
N PHE A 341 41.03 6.44 17.58
CA PHE A 341 40.40 7.22 18.63
C PHE A 341 41.00 6.91 20.01
N GLY A 342 42.07 6.12 20.09
CA GLY A 342 42.75 5.77 21.34
C GLY A 342 41.99 4.76 22.19
N ARG A 343 41.08 3.97 21.60
CA ARG A 343 40.32 2.93 22.30
C ARG A 343 41.03 1.60 22.21
N ASN A 344 41.20 0.93 23.35
CA ASN A 344 41.82 -0.40 23.40
C ASN A 344 40.80 -1.52 23.12
N CYS A 345 41.30 -2.74 22.89
CA CYS A 345 40.46 -3.88 22.52
C CYS A 345 39.38 -4.23 23.56
N GLU A 346 39.58 -3.92 24.85
CA GLU A 346 38.59 -4.16 25.92
C GLU A 346 37.38 -3.20 25.86
N GLN A 347 37.52 -2.06 25.17
CA GLN A 347 36.46 -1.06 25.04
C GLN A 347 35.50 -1.34 23.88
N PHE A 348 35.77 -2.35 23.06
CA PHE A 348 34.86 -2.83 22.02
C PHE A 348 34.01 -3.97 22.57
N GLN A 349 32.73 -3.70 22.83
CA GLN A 349 31.79 -4.70 23.38
C GLN A 349 31.36 -5.77 22.37
N ASP A 350 31.73 -5.63 21.08
CA ASP A 350 31.31 -6.52 20.00
C ASP A 350 32.47 -6.80 19.02
N LEU A 351 32.80 -8.09 18.83
CA LEU A 351 33.81 -8.57 17.88
C LEU A 351 33.47 -8.21 16.42
N GLY A 352 32.17 -8.09 16.09
CA GLY A 352 31.73 -7.68 14.76
C GLY A 352 32.16 -6.25 14.42
N TYR A 353 32.25 -5.37 15.43
CA TYR A 353 32.69 -3.99 15.28
C TYR A 353 34.19 -3.91 14.93
N LEU A 354 35.03 -4.71 15.59
CA LEU A 354 36.48 -4.80 15.34
C LEU A 354 36.82 -5.32 13.94
N LEU A 355 36.04 -6.27 13.42
CA LEU A 355 36.23 -6.85 12.08
C LEU A 355 35.95 -5.85 10.95
N SER A 356 35.09 -4.86 11.19
CA SER A 356 34.69 -3.85 10.18
C SER A 356 35.71 -2.71 9.98
N TYR A 357 36.58 -2.45 10.95
CA TYR A 357 37.48 -1.27 10.99
C TYR A 357 38.95 -1.55 10.63
N HIS A 358 39.28 -2.76 10.16
CA HIS A 358 40.67 -3.23 10.06
C HIS A 358 41.57 -2.50 9.02
N TRP A 359 41.07 -1.47 8.34
CA TRP A 359 41.89 -0.64 7.44
C TRP A 359 42.59 0.53 8.16
N GLN A 360 42.44 0.69 9.48
CA GLN A 360 42.91 1.91 10.19
C GLN A 360 43.63 1.67 11.54
N LEU A 361 44.11 0.47 11.85
CA LEU A 361 44.87 0.23 13.09
C LEU A 361 46.38 0.48 12.89
N TYR A 362 47.04 1.12 13.86
CA TYR A 362 48.49 1.34 13.88
C TYR A 362 49.08 1.02 15.26
N ILE A 363 50.34 0.57 15.27
CA ILE A 363 51.11 0.25 16.48
C ILE A 363 51.71 1.55 17.02
N VAL A 364 51.39 1.88 18.27
CA VAL A 364 52.10 2.92 19.02
C VAL A 364 53.30 2.24 19.69
N GLN A 365 54.52 2.58 19.24
CA GLN A 365 55.77 2.10 19.85
C GLN A 365 56.14 2.87 21.10
#